data_AF-A0A154ID58-F1
#
_entry.id   AF-A0A154ID58-F1
#
_cell.length_a   1.000
_cell.length_b   1.000
_cell.length_c   1.000
_cell.angle_alpha   90.00
_cell.angle_beta   90.00
_cell.angle_gamma   90.00
#
_symmetry.space_group_name_H-M   'P 1'
#
loop_
_entity.id
_entity.type
_entity.pdbx_description
1 polymer ?
#
loop_
_entity_poly.entity_id
_entity_poly.type
_entity_poly.pdbx_seq_one_letter_code
_entity_poly.pdbx_strand_id
1 'polypeptide(L)'
;MDTTPQIPQYATLPSRHFWRRAVACIVDIIIFQAVILIAVYCISTVIPLDFRFAGWSYTQCGVEVSDQLAKRIDAGWPLKPGEVRINQICEVSQIGSEKQRYLQTGVSHQTDNWTSARWLTIPVDADGNPAIGTVSVYPIVISGIVNIALLALAFAYFSANGRRTIGKKLLGLRVQSVDGKNPGLGTEFRREILKFSPYLLFIAADFAFSLFPVFPTEDFDALLRMSRDGYTLLDSGAAMFDIVLGIAALIWWFLPLIFWQGQTFYDRICACKVVKS
;
A
#
# COMPACT_ATOMS: atom_id res chain seq x y z
N MET A 1 -39.14 42.66 37.13
CA MET A 1 -38.97 41.99 35.82
C MET A 1 -37.48 41.87 35.60
N ASP A 2 -36.90 40.72 35.96
CA ASP A 2 -35.49 40.43 35.74
C ASP A 2 -35.31 39.95 34.30
N THR A 3 -34.83 40.84 33.44
CA THR A 3 -34.40 40.52 32.08
C THR A 3 -32.90 40.27 32.10
N THR A 4 -32.49 39.10 32.56
CA THR A 4 -31.11 38.64 32.38
C THR A 4 -30.94 38.20 30.91
N PRO A 5 -30.06 38.82 30.13
CA PRO A 5 -29.83 38.43 28.74
C PRO A 5 -29.25 37.01 28.70
N GLN A 6 -29.94 36.09 28.01
CA GLN A 6 -29.41 34.76 27.75
C GLN A 6 -28.17 34.89 26.88
N ILE A 7 -27.01 34.57 27.46
CA ILE A 7 -25.76 34.41 26.71
C ILE A 7 -26.02 33.31 25.67
N PRO A 8 -25.81 33.58 24.37
CA PRO A 8 -25.99 32.56 23.34
C PRO A 8 -25.12 31.35 23.67
N GLN A 9 -25.74 30.18 23.81
CA GLN A 9 -25.04 28.91 23.94
C GLN A 9 -24.09 28.79 22.75
N TYR A 10 -22.79 28.96 22.99
CA TYR A 10 -21.77 28.56 22.04
C TYR A 10 -22.01 27.08 21.75
N ALA A 11 -22.45 26.77 20.53
CA ALA A 11 -22.63 25.40 20.08
C ALA A 11 -21.29 24.68 20.22
N THR A 12 -21.10 23.96 21.32
CA THR A 12 -19.86 23.26 21.61
C THR A 12 -19.70 22.19 20.55
N LEU A 13 -18.72 22.36 19.66
CA LEU A 13 -18.38 21.38 18.65
C LEU A 13 -18.13 20.03 19.35
N PRO A 14 -18.75 18.92 18.89
CA PRO A 14 -18.62 17.63 19.55
C PRO A 14 -17.16 17.19 19.64
N SER A 15 -16.80 16.51 20.73
CA SER A 15 -15.42 16.14 21.04
C SER A 15 -14.79 15.34 19.88
N ARG A 16 -13.54 15.70 19.55
CA ARG A 16 -12.77 15.11 18.45
C ARG A 16 -12.56 13.60 18.63
N HIS A 17 -12.47 13.14 19.88
CA HIS A 17 -12.15 11.76 20.25
C HIS A 17 -10.98 11.18 19.42
N PHE A 18 -10.01 12.02 19.05
CA PHE A 18 -9.01 11.70 18.03
C PHE A 18 -8.25 10.41 18.32
N TRP A 19 -7.58 10.34 19.48
CA TRP A 19 -6.83 9.15 19.90
C TRP A 19 -7.71 7.91 20.05
N ARG A 20 -8.96 8.07 20.51
CA ARG A 20 -9.89 6.94 20.61
C ARG A 20 -10.30 6.43 19.24
N ARG A 21 -10.54 7.31 18.27
CA ARG A 21 -10.88 6.90 16.90
C ARG A 21 -9.68 6.22 16.23
N ALA A 22 -8.48 6.78 16.39
CA ALA A 22 -7.25 6.24 15.83
C ALA A 22 -6.93 4.85 16.39
N VAL A 23 -6.90 4.69 17.72
CA VAL A 23 -6.62 3.39 18.34
C VAL A 23 -7.70 2.35 18.03
N ALA A 24 -8.99 2.74 18.02
CA ALA A 24 -10.06 1.83 17.61
C ALA A 24 -9.86 1.34 16.17
N CYS A 25 -9.53 2.26 15.25
CA CYS A 25 -9.26 1.95 13.85
C CYS A 25 -8.06 0.99 13.71
N ILE A 26 -6.95 1.25 14.41
CA ILE A 26 -5.76 0.39 14.37
C ILE A 26 -6.08 -1.02 14.87
N VAL A 27 -6.76 -1.14 16.00
CA VAL A 27 -7.16 -2.45 16.56
C VAL A 27 -8.07 -3.20 15.58
N ASP A 28 -9.05 -2.53 15.00
CA ASP A 28 -9.96 -3.13 14.04
C ASP A 28 -9.26 -3.57 12.75
N ILE A 29 -8.34 -2.73 12.22
CA ILE A 29 -7.53 -3.08 11.04
C ILE A 29 -6.70 -4.32 11.32
N ILE A 30 -5.99 -4.41 12.45
CA ILE A 30 -5.17 -5.57 12.80
C ILE A 30 -6.02 -6.84 12.85
N ILE A 31 -7.18 -6.79 13.53
CA ILE A 31 -8.05 -7.96 13.67
C ILE A 31 -8.64 -8.38 12.32
N PHE A 32 -9.19 -7.44 11.56
CA PHE A 32 -9.79 -7.76 10.26
C PHE A 32 -8.75 -8.23 9.24
N GLN A 33 -7.56 -7.63 9.21
CA GLN A 33 -6.48 -8.09 8.35
C GLN A 33 -6.01 -9.50 8.73
N ALA A 34 -5.87 -9.81 10.03
CA ALA A 34 -5.55 -11.16 10.46
C ALA A 34 -6.61 -12.18 10.01
N VAL A 35 -7.90 -11.85 10.16
CA VAL A 35 -9.01 -12.73 9.74
C VAL A 35 -9.04 -12.90 8.22
N ILE A 36 -8.87 -11.82 7.46
CA ILE A 36 -8.82 -11.86 5.99
C ILE A 36 -7.63 -12.71 5.54
N LEU A 37 -6.45 -12.51 6.12
CA LEU A 37 -5.24 -13.27 5.79
C LEU A 37 -5.42 -14.76 6.06
N ILE A 38 -5.94 -15.13 7.24
CA ILE A 38 -6.23 -16.54 7.58
C ILE A 38 -7.24 -17.13 6.60
N ALA A 39 -8.32 -16.40 6.28
CA ALA A 39 -9.33 -16.88 5.34
C ALA A 39 -8.75 -17.10 3.94
N VAL A 40 -7.96 -16.14 3.44
CA VAL A 40 -7.34 -16.24 2.12
C VAL A 40 -6.30 -17.36 2.08
N TYR A 41 -5.50 -17.53 3.14
CA TYR A 41 -4.58 -18.66 3.27
C TYR A 41 -5.32 -20.00 3.22
N CYS A 42 -6.41 -20.16 3.99
CA CYS A 42 -7.20 -21.38 3.97
C CYS A 42 -7.79 -21.64 2.57
N ILE A 43 -8.30 -20.62 1.88
CA ILE A 43 -8.85 -20.75 0.52
C ILE A 43 -7.74 -21.11 -0.48
N SER A 44 -6.55 -20.50 -0.36
CA SER A 44 -5.45 -20.75 -1.29
C SER A 44 -4.87 -22.17 -1.19
N THR A 45 -5.07 -22.85 -0.05
CA THR A 45 -4.75 -24.28 0.05
C THR A 45 -5.67 -25.19 -0.78
N VAL A 46 -6.85 -24.71 -1.16
CA VAL A 46 -7.88 -25.48 -1.89
C VAL A 46 -8.02 -25.01 -3.33
N ILE A 47 -7.84 -23.71 -3.58
CA ILE A 47 -7.99 -23.09 -4.90
C ILE A 47 -6.71 -22.30 -5.19
N PRO A 48 -5.99 -22.55 -6.29
CA PRO A 48 -4.80 -21.79 -6.67
C PRO A 48 -5.19 -20.39 -7.16
N LEU A 49 -5.56 -19.51 -6.23
CA LEU A 49 -5.82 -18.10 -6.50
C LEU A 49 -4.54 -17.32 -6.23
N ASP A 50 -3.98 -16.69 -7.26
CA ASP A 50 -2.81 -15.79 -7.15
C ASP A 50 -3.18 -14.46 -6.48
N PHE A 51 -3.48 -14.51 -5.18
CA PHE A 51 -3.67 -13.31 -4.38
C PHE A 51 -2.34 -12.78 -3.86
N ARG A 52 -1.83 -11.74 -4.53
CA ARG A 52 -0.59 -11.06 -4.17
C ARG A 52 -0.86 -9.96 -3.15
N PHE A 53 -0.52 -10.15 -1.88
CA PHE A 53 -0.69 -9.11 -0.86
C PHE A 53 0.57 -8.26 -0.72
N ALA A 54 0.46 -6.97 -1.07
CA ALA A 54 1.53 -6.01 -0.87
C ALA A 54 1.91 -5.91 0.64
N GLY A 55 3.22 -5.94 0.93
CA GLY A 55 3.76 -5.83 2.30
C GLY A 55 4.01 -7.14 3.03
N TRP A 56 3.58 -8.29 2.47
CA TRP A 56 3.82 -9.63 3.03
C TRP A 56 4.62 -10.50 2.07
N SER A 57 5.71 -9.94 1.54
CA SER A 57 6.64 -10.65 0.68
C SER A 57 7.91 -11.01 1.43
N TYR A 58 8.39 -12.23 1.22
CA TYR A 58 9.68 -12.68 1.72
C TYR A 58 10.64 -12.84 0.55
N THR A 59 11.74 -12.09 0.59
CA THR A 59 12.77 -12.09 -0.45
C THR A 59 13.98 -12.89 0.02
N GLN A 60 14.37 -13.89 -0.76
CA GLN A 60 15.61 -14.64 -0.58
C GLN A 60 16.52 -14.43 -1.77
N CYS A 61 17.77 -14.03 -1.53
CA CYS A 61 18.79 -13.90 -2.57
C CYS A 61 19.92 -14.88 -2.28
N GLY A 62 20.49 -15.47 -3.32
CA GLY A 62 21.63 -16.39 -3.17
C GLY A 62 21.72 -17.47 -4.24
N VAL A 63 20.82 -17.48 -5.23
CA VAL A 63 20.97 -18.39 -6.38
C VAL A 63 22.00 -17.78 -7.33
N GLU A 64 23.07 -18.53 -7.60
CA GLU A 64 24.11 -18.15 -8.55
C GLU A 64 23.51 -17.97 -9.95
N VAL A 65 23.95 -16.89 -10.61
CA VAL A 65 23.57 -16.59 -11.98
C VAL A 65 24.29 -17.57 -12.91
N SER A 66 23.63 -18.00 -14.00
CA SER A 66 24.29 -18.89 -14.96
C SER A 66 25.55 -18.26 -15.55
N ASP A 67 26.58 -19.07 -15.83
CA ASP A 67 27.86 -18.60 -16.38
C ASP A 67 27.70 -17.80 -17.67
N GLN A 68 26.73 -18.16 -18.50
CA GLN A 68 26.44 -17.45 -19.74
C GLN A 68 25.87 -16.05 -19.48
N LEU A 69 24.95 -15.92 -18.53
CA LEU A 69 24.35 -14.64 -18.17
C LEU A 69 25.38 -13.76 -17.42
N ALA A 70 26.19 -14.33 -16.55
CA ALA A 70 27.30 -13.64 -15.90
C ALA A 70 28.29 -13.05 -16.93
N LYS A 71 28.71 -13.85 -17.92
CA LYS A 71 29.58 -13.35 -19.02
C LYS A 71 28.94 -12.24 -19.83
N ARG A 72 27.62 -12.32 -20.09
CA ARG A 72 26.88 -11.26 -20.79
C ARG A 72 26.86 -9.95 -19.98
N ILE A 73 26.62 -10.05 -18.68
CA ILE A 73 26.68 -8.91 -17.75
C ILE A 73 28.08 -8.30 -17.73
N ASP A 74 29.12 -9.13 -17.66
CA ASP A 74 30.53 -8.69 -17.68
C ASP A 74 30.91 -7.97 -18.97
N ALA A 75 30.40 -8.43 -20.11
CA ALA A 75 30.60 -7.77 -21.40
C ALA A 75 29.84 -6.44 -21.50
N GLY A 76 28.59 -6.38 -21.02
CA GLY A 76 27.75 -5.17 -21.10
C GLY A 76 28.15 -4.08 -20.10
N TRP A 77 28.64 -4.50 -18.93
CA TRP A 77 29.06 -3.64 -17.84
C TRP A 77 30.44 -4.10 -17.36
N PRO A 78 31.55 -3.64 -17.94
CA PRO A 78 32.88 -4.00 -17.44
C PRO A 78 33.15 -3.31 -16.09
N LEU A 79 33.85 -4.00 -15.18
CA LEU A 79 34.25 -3.45 -13.88
C LEU A 79 35.36 -2.42 -14.05
N LYS A 80 35.26 -1.30 -13.32
CA LYS A 80 36.37 -0.35 -13.15
C LYS A 80 37.27 -0.79 -11.99
N PRO A 81 38.53 -0.33 -11.94
CA PRO A 81 39.41 -0.61 -10.81
C PRO A 81 38.76 -0.19 -9.47
N GLY A 82 38.77 -1.10 -8.50
CA GLY A 82 38.15 -0.88 -7.18
C GLY A 82 36.63 -1.15 -7.11
N GLU A 83 35.97 -1.48 -8.21
CA GLU A 83 34.56 -1.89 -8.21
C GLU A 83 34.41 -3.38 -7.88
N VAL A 84 33.40 -3.71 -7.06
CA VAL A 84 33.00 -5.08 -6.75
C VAL A 84 31.62 -5.36 -7.36
N ARG A 85 31.49 -6.50 -8.02
CA ARG A 85 30.25 -6.97 -8.64
C ARG A 85 29.42 -7.81 -7.68
N ILE A 86 28.10 -7.63 -7.72
CA ILE A 86 27.14 -8.52 -7.09
C ILE A 86 26.12 -8.91 -8.17
N ASN A 87 26.09 -10.21 -8.51
CA ASN A 87 25.15 -10.81 -9.43
C ASN A 87 24.42 -11.93 -8.68
N GLN A 88 23.12 -11.79 -8.49
CA GLN A 88 22.33 -12.81 -7.79
C GLN A 88 20.91 -12.85 -8.31
N ILE A 89 20.31 -14.04 -8.28
CA ILE A 89 18.86 -14.18 -8.46
C ILE A 89 18.22 -14.15 -7.07
N CYS A 90 17.22 -13.28 -6.94
CA CYS A 90 16.39 -13.13 -5.77
C CYS A 90 14.99 -13.70 -6.05
N GLU A 91 14.51 -14.55 -5.17
CA GLU A 91 13.14 -15.07 -5.18
C GLU A 91 12.29 -14.27 -4.19
N VAL A 92 11.22 -13.67 -4.69
CA VAL A 92 10.19 -13.01 -3.90
C VAL A 92 9.02 -13.99 -3.80
N SER A 93 8.79 -14.49 -2.59
CA SER A 93 7.65 -15.34 -2.27
C SER A 93 6.58 -14.51 -1.56
N GLN A 94 5.32 -14.75 -1.90
CA GLN A 94 4.17 -14.18 -1.21
C GLN A 94 3.23 -15.30 -0.78
N ILE A 95 2.52 -15.10 0.33
CA ILE A 95 1.59 -16.10 0.86
C ILE A 95 0.49 -16.36 -0.18
N GLY A 96 0.38 -17.60 -0.66
CA GLY A 96 -0.66 -18.02 -1.60
C GLY A 96 -0.43 -17.59 -3.06
N SER A 97 0.79 -17.22 -3.46
CA SER A 97 1.12 -16.93 -4.86
C SER A 97 2.37 -17.67 -5.31
N GLU A 98 2.53 -17.82 -6.62
CA GLU A 98 3.76 -18.33 -7.22
C GLU A 98 4.96 -17.41 -6.90
N LYS A 99 6.15 -18.00 -6.75
CA LYS A 99 7.38 -17.25 -6.49
C LYS A 99 7.76 -16.43 -7.71
N GLN A 100 8.04 -15.15 -7.53
CA GLN A 100 8.58 -14.30 -8.58
C GLN A 100 10.09 -14.19 -8.45
N ARG A 101 10.83 -14.39 -9.54
CA ARG A 101 12.29 -14.35 -9.55
C ARG A 101 12.77 -13.05 -10.20
N TYR A 102 13.81 -12.45 -9.65
CA TYR A 102 14.43 -11.22 -10.14
C TYR A 102 15.94 -11.40 -10.22
N LEU A 103 16.55 -11.00 -11.31
CA LEU A 103 17.98 -10.78 -11.42
C LEU A 103 18.31 -9.44 -10.75
N GLN A 104 19.16 -9.48 -9.75
CA GLN A 104 19.78 -8.29 -9.17
C GLN A 104 21.26 -8.29 -9.56
N THR A 105 21.65 -7.32 -10.38
CA THR A 105 23.03 -7.11 -10.82
C THR A 105 23.48 -5.70 -10.49
N GLY A 106 24.68 -5.53 -9.96
CA GLY A 106 25.17 -4.21 -9.62
C GLY A 106 26.67 -4.15 -9.40
N VAL A 107 27.17 -2.92 -9.39
CA VAL A 107 28.54 -2.62 -9.02
C VAL A 107 28.55 -1.69 -7.82
N SER A 108 29.38 -2.01 -6.85
CA SER A 108 29.65 -1.17 -5.70
C SER A 108 31.09 -0.69 -5.73
N HIS A 109 31.31 0.57 -5.41
CA HIS A 109 32.62 1.19 -5.29
C HIS A 109 32.69 1.84 -3.92
N GLN A 110 33.60 1.37 -3.09
CA GLN A 110 33.81 1.89 -1.75
C GLN A 110 35.14 2.66 -1.72
N THR A 111 35.06 3.94 -1.38
CA THR A 111 36.22 4.77 -1.01
C THR A 111 36.19 5.04 0.48
N ASP A 112 37.29 5.58 1.04
CA ASP A 112 37.42 5.85 2.48
C ASP A 112 36.28 6.70 3.07
N ASN A 113 35.61 7.53 2.24
CA ASN A 113 34.56 8.45 2.69
C ASN A 113 33.18 8.24 2.03
N TRP A 114 33.06 7.42 0.99
CA TRP A 114 31.79 7.26 0.26
C TRP A 114 31.63 5.87 -0.35
N THR A 115 30.43 5.31 -0.25
CA THR A 115 30.03 4.09 -0.96
C THR A 115 29.06 4.47 -2.06
N SER A 116 29.44 4.25 -3.31
CA SER A 116 28.54 4.38 -4.45
C SER A 116 28.15 2.99 -4.93
N ALA A 117 26.85 2.73 -5.06
CA ALA A 117 26.35 1.49 -5.62
C ALA A 117 25.39 1.79 -6.76
N ARG A 118 25.50 1.03 -7.85
CA ARG A 118 24.59 1.09 -8.99
C ARG A 118 24.00 -0.31 -9.16
N TRP A 119 22.68 -0.38 -9.19
CA TRP A 119 21.93 -1.63 -9.22
C TRP A 119 20.94 -1.63 -10.38
N LEU A 120 20.77 -2.81 -10.97
CA LEU A 120 19.77 -3.13 -11.96
C LEU A 120 19.01 -4.35 -11.45
N THR A 121 17.70 -4.21 -11.31
CA THR A 121 16.80 -5.30 -10.92
C THR A 121 15.82 -5.55 -12.04
N ILE A 122 15.80 -6.77 -12.59
CA ILE A 122 14.95 -7.16 -13.72
C ILE A 122 14.28 -8.48 -13.39
N PRO A 123 12.97 -8.67 -13.67
CA PRO A 123 12.34 -9.98 -13.51
C PRO A 123 13.01 -11.01 -14.42
N VAL A 124 13.07 -12.27 -13.99
CA VAL A 124 13.55 -13.38 -14.83
C VAL A 124 12.43 -14.36 -15.13
N ASP A 125 12.50 -14.96 -16.31
CA ASP A 125 11.58 -16.03 -16.72
C ASP A 125 11.92 -17.37 -16.06
N ALA A 126 11.15 -18.41 -16.40
CA ALA A 126 11.34 -19.76 -15.88
C ALA A 126 12.72 -20.34 -16.23
N ASP A 127 13.29 -19.93 -17.36
CA ASP A 127 14.59 -20.37 -17.87
C ASP A 127 15.75 -19.56 -17.24
N GLY A 128 15.45 -18.57 -16.39
CA GLY A 128 16.43 -17.72 -15.73
C GLY A 128 16.97 -16.60 -16.62
N ASN A 129 16.33 -16.32 -17.75
CA ASN A 129 16.68 -15.20 -18.62
C ASN A 129 15.96 -13.93 -18.19
N PRO A 130 16.56 -12.74 -18.41
CA PRO A 130 15.90 -11.46 -18.14
C PRO A 130 14.61 -11.33 -18.96
N ALA A 131 13.48 -11.24 -18.28
CA ALA A 131 12.18 -11.00 -18.90
C ALA A 131 11.99 -9.49 -19.06
N ILE A 132 12.18 -8.97 -20.26
CA ILE A 132 11.99 -7.55 -20.55
C ILE A 132 10.69 -7.39 -21.29
N GLY A 133 9.68 -6.95 -20.56
CA GLY A 133 8.32 -6.76 -21.05
C GLY A 133 7.46 -6.09 -19.98
N THR A 134 6.18 -5.93 -20.26
CA THR A 134 5.22 -5.43 -19.26
C THR A 134 5.09 -6.45 -18.15
N VAL A 135 5.50 -6.08 -16.94
CA VAL A 135 5.19 -6.88 -15.75
C VAL A 135 3.68 -6.82 -15.57
N SER A 136 3.00 -7.95 -15.57
CA SER A 136 1.56 -7.98 -15.28
C SER A 136 1.35 -7.63 -13.80
N VAL A 137 1.06 -6.34 -13.52
CA VAL A 137 0.73 -5.83 -12.18
C VAL A 137 -0.75 -6.12 -11.83
N TYR A 138 -1.49 -6.68 -12.79
CA TYR A 138 -2.92 -7.01 -12.66
C TYR A 138 -3.27 -7.82 -11.40
N PRO A 139 -2.50 -8.86 -10.99
CA PRO A 139 -2.83 -9.63 -9.78
C PRO A 139 -2.66 -8.81 -8.49
N ILE A 140 -1.67 -7.89 -8.44
CA ILE A 140 -1.40 -7.03 -7.28
C ILE A 140 -2.53 -6.01 -7.12
N VAL A 141 -2.94 -5.40 -8.24
CA VAL A 141 -4.02 -4.40 -8.27
C VAL A 141 -5.36 -5.02 -7.86
N ILE A 142 -5.72 -6.17 -8.43
CA ILE A 142 -6.95 -6.88 -8.05
C ILE A 142 -6.93 -7.25 -6.59
N SER A 143 -5.82 -7.84 -6.11
CA SER A 143 -5.68 -8.24 -4.72
C SER A 143 -5.83 -7.05 -3.77
N GLY A 144 -5.22 -5.91 -4.10
CA GLY A 144 -5.36 -4.67 -3.34
C GLY A 144 -6.81 -4.17 -3.28
N ILE A 145 -7.51 -4.13 -4.42
CA ILE A 145 -8.93 -3.71 -4.48
C ILE A 145 -9.81 -4.65 -3.67
N VAL A 146 -9.62 -5.97 -3.83
CA VAL A 146 -10.36 -7.00 -3.10
C VAL A 146 -10.12 -6.87 -1.60
N ASN A 147 -8.88 -6.68 -1.16
CA ASN A 147 -8.54 -6.49 0.26
C ASN A 147 -9.26 -5.27 0.84
N ILE A 148 -9.24 -4.11 0.15
CA ILE A 148 -9.94 -2.91 0.62
C ILE A 148 -11.45 -3.15 0.67
N ALA A 149 -12.02 -3.80 -0.34
CA ALA A 149 -13.44 -4.10 -0.37
C ALA A 149 -13.85 -5.00 0.79
N LEU A 150 -13.07 -6.05 1.09
CA LEU A 150 -13.27 -6.94 2.23
C LEU A 150 -13.15 -6.19 3.56
N LEU A 151 -12.14 -5.32 3.69
CA LEU A 151 -11.93 -4.52 4.89
C LEU A 151 -13.09 -3.54 5.11
N ALA A 152 -13.48 -2.79 4.08
CA ALA A 152 -14.60 -1.86 4.12
C ALA A 152 -15.92 -2.58 4.45
N LEU A 153 -16.13 -3.77 3.87
CA LEU A 153 -17.29 -4.61 4.16
C LEU A 153 -17.30 -5.09 5.61
N ALA A 154 -16.15 -5.53 6.15
CA ALA A 154 -16.03 -5.94 7.54
C ALA A 154 -16.36 -4.77 8.49
N PHE A 155 -15.72 -3.60 8.29
CA PHE A 155 -16.02 -2.41 9.07
C PHE A 155 -17.51 -2.02 8.99
N ALA A 156 -18.10 -2.08 7.80
CA ALA A 156 -19.49 -1.75 7.59
C ALA A 156 -20.43 -2.74 8.28
N TYR A 157 -20.20 -4.04 8.11
CA TYR A 157 -21.01 -5.10 8.71
C TYR A 157 -21.03 -5.01 10.24
N PHE A 158 -19.88 -4.77 10.85
CA PHE A 158 -19.76 -4.65 12.30
C PHE A 158 -20.16 -3.27 12.84
N SER A 159 -20.30 -2.24 12.01
CA SER A 159 -20.75 -0.89 12.43
C SER A 159 -22.23 -0.61 12.13
N ALA A 160 -22.82 -1.32 11.17
CA ALA A 160 -24.20 -1.12 10.73
C ALA A 160 -25.22 -1.49 11.81
N ASN A 161 -26.41 -0.92 11.69
CA ASN A 161 -27.56 -1.19 12.56
C ASN A 161 -27.23 -0.98 14.06
N GLY A 162 -26.30 -0.06 14.33
CA GLY A 162 -25.91 0.31 15.69
C GLY A 162 -24.97 -0.69 16.37
N ARG A 163 -24.44 -1.67 15.64
CA ARG A 163 -23.36 -2.55 16.08
C ARG A 163 -22.05 -1.78 16.22
N ARG A 164 -21.04 -2.43 16.78
CA ARG A 164 -19.69 -1.87 16.94
C ARG A 164 -18.66 -2.90 16.56
N THR A 165 -17.61 -2.44 15.91
CA THR A 165 -16.36 -3.17 15.76
C THR A 165 -15.69 -3.35 17.12
N ILE A 166 -14.72 -4.26 17.22
CA ILE A 166 -14.08 -4.62 18.48
C ILE A 166 -13.34 -3.41 19.08
N GLY A 167 -12.54 -2.71 18.28
CA GLY A 167 -11.86 -1.49 18.66
C GLY A 167 -12.82 -0.38 19.10
N LYS A 168 -13.91 -0.16 18.36
CA LYS A 168 -14.94 0.82 18.76
C LYS A 168 -15.62 0.42 20.08
N LYS A 169 -15.86 -0.87 20.32
CA LYS A 169 -16.42 -1.38 21.58
C LYS A 169 -15.46 -1.12 22.74
N LEU A 170 -14.17 -1.42 22.58
CA LEU A 170 -13.14 -1.20 23.59
C LEU A 170 -13.01 0.28 24.00
N LEU A 171 -13.16 1.20 23.05
CA LEU A 171 -12.96 2.63 23.32
C LEU A 171 -14.24 3.43 23.55
N GLY A 172 -15.38 2.72 23.64
CA GLY A 172 -16.69 3.32 23.92
C GLY A 172 -17.19 4.23 22.80
N LEU A 173 -16.92 3.87 21.54
CA LEU A 173 -17.31 4.65 20.37
C LEU A 173 -18.46 3.97 19.63
N ARG A 174 -19.35 4.78 19.04
CA ARG A 174 -20.42 4.31 18.16
C ARG A 174 -20.59 5.25 16.98
N VAL A 175 -20.89 4.71 15.81
CA VAL A 175 -21.31 5.50 14.65
C VAL A 175 -22.82 5.67 14.69
N GLN A 176 -23.29 6.88 14.45
CA GLN A 176 -24.70 7.24 14.43
C GLN A 176 -24.94 8.20 13.26
N SER A 177 -26.12 8.16 12.66
CA SER A 177 -26.53 9.20 11.72
C SER A 177 -26.68 10.54 12.44
N VAL A 178 -26.58 11.65 11.71
CA VAL A 178 -26.83 13.00 12.27
C VAL A 178 -28.22 13.08 12.92
N ASP A 179 -29.21 12.40 12.33
CA ASP A 179 -30.60 12.31 12.81
C ASP A 179 -30.77 11.42 14.05
N GLY A 180 -29.69 10.88 14.62
CA GLY A 180 -29.73 10.01 15.79
C GLY A 180 -30.11 8.55 15.49
N LYS A 181 -30.41 8.21 14.24
CA LYS A 181 -30.71 6.84 13.82
C LYS A 181 -29.44 6.01 13.65
N ASN A 182 -29.59 4.68 13.71
CA ASN A 182 -28.50 3.76 13.38
C ASN A 182 -28.31 3.70 11.85
N PRO A 183 -27.10 3.93 11.33
CA PRO A 183 -26.84 3.84 9.90
C PRO A 183 -26.98 2.41 9.39
N GLY A 184 -27.53 2.26 8.19
CA GLY A 184 -27.64 0.96 7.52
C GLY A 184 -26.32 0.51 6.90
N LEU A 185 -26.27 -0.74 6.43
CA LEU A 185 -25.05 -1.35 5.85
C LEU A 185 -24.51 -0.56 4.67
N GLY A 186 -25.36 -0.13 3.73
CA GLY A 186 -24.92 0.63 2.55
C GLY A 186 -24.31 1.99 2.91
N THR A 187 -24.86 2.69 3.91
CA THR A 187 -24.32 3.96 4.39
C THR A 187 -22.96 3.78 5.05
N GLU A 188 -22.82 2.76 5.92
CA GLU A 188 -21.52 2.45 6.52
C GLU A 188 -20.51 1.98 5.47
N PHE A 189 -20.90 1.14 4.51
CA PHE A 189 -20.00 0.69 3.45
C PHE A 189 -19.47 1.86 2.61
N ARG A 190 -20.37 2.75 2.15
CA ARG A 190 -19.96 3.97 1.44
C ARG A 190 -19.00 4.82 2.27
N ARG A 191 -19.28 4.97 3.57
CA ARG A 191 -18.45 5.71 4.51
C ARG A 191 -17.05 5.09 4.66
N GLU A 192 -16.94 3.77 4.75
CA GLU A 192 -15.65 3.09 4.86
C GLU A 192 -14.88 3.14 3.54
N ILE A 193 -15.52 2.98 2.38
CA ILE A 193 -14.89 3.19 1.06
C ILE A 193 -14.33 4.61 0.93
N LEU A 194 -15.06 5.64 1.38
CA LEU A 194 -14.56 7.02 1.40
C LEU A 194 -13.36 7.23 2.34
N LYS A 195 -13.21 6.42 3.40
CA LYS A 195 -11.99 6.48 4.24
C LYS A 195 -10.79 5.87 3.54
N PHE A 196 -11.00 4.79 2.80
CA PHE A 196 -9.95 4.09 2.05
C PHE A 196 -9.74 4.65 0.63
N SER A 197 -10.46 5.72 0.24
CA SER A 197 -10.37 6.28 -1.11
C SER A 197 -8.97 6.76 -1.51
N PRO A 198 -8.10 7.32 -0.64
CA PRO A 198 -6.74 7.65 -1.05
C PRO A 198 -5.94 6.41 -1.43
N TYR A 199 -6.19 5.30 -0.74
CA TYR A 199 -5.51 4.04 -1.03
C TYR A 199 -6.09 3.36 -2.29
N LEU A 200 -7.39 3.53 -2.58
CA LEU A 200 -7.95 3.17 -3.87
C LEU A 200 -7.36 4.00 -5.03
N LEU A 201 -7.15 5.30 -4.81
CA LEU A 201 -6.45 6.16 -5.77
C LEU A 201 -4.99 5.72 -5.96
N PHE A 202 -4.32 5.30 -4.87
CA PHE A 202 -2.98 4.72 -4.94
C PHE A 202 -2.96 3.50 -5.87
N ILE A 203 -3.86 2.54 -5.66
CA ILE A 203 -3.95 1.35 -6.50
C ILE A 203 -4.30 1.70 -7.95
N ALA A 204 -5.23 2.63 -8.17
CA ALA A 204 -5.61 3.05 -9.52
C ALA A 204 -4.45 3.72 -10.26
N ALA A 205 -3.64 4.52 -9.56
CA ALA A 205 -2.48 5.15 -10.13
C ALA A 205 -1.34 4.15 -10.36
N ASP A 206 -1.06 3.26 -9.42
CA ASP A 206 -0.08 2.18 -9.59
C ASP A 206 -0.43 1.30 -10.80
N PHE A 207 -1.73 0.97 -10.96
CA PHE A 207 -2.23 0.32 -12.16
C PHE A 207 -1.97 1.16 -13.42
N ALA A 208 -2.28 2.46 -13.42
CA ALA A 208 -2.02 3.32 -14.56
C ALA A 208 -0.52 3.41 -14.90
N PHE A 209 0.35 3.50 -13.90
CA PHE A 209 1.80 3.48 -14.07
C PHE A 209 2.28 2.15 -14.65
N SER A 210 1.68 1.03 -14.24
CA SER A 210 2.01 -0.29 -14.78
C SER A 210 1.68 -0.47 -16.26
N LEU A 211 0.79 0.38 -16.83
CA LEU A 211 0.50 0.37 -18.26
C LEU A 211 1.64 1.00 -19.09
N PHE A 212 2.54 1.75 -18.46
CA PHE A 212 3.73 2.28 -19.11
C PHE A 212 4.86 1.25 -19.04
N PRO A 213 5.71 1.17 -20.08
CA PRO A 213 6.84 0.27 -20.07
C PRO A 213 7.77 0.65 -18.90
N VAL A 214 8.02 -0.33 -18.02
CA VAL A 214 8.93 -0.19 -16.85
C VAL A 214 10.34 0.18 -17.29
N PHE A 215 10.70 -0.23 -18.50
CA PHE A 215 12.01 -0.07 -19.10
C PHE A 215 11.89 0.79 -20.37
N PRO A 216 12.77 1.79 -20.59
CA PRO A 216 12.75 2.62 -21.79
C PRO A 216 13.17 1.85 -23.05
N THR A 217 13.62 0.60 -22.91
CA THR A 217 14.01 -0.30 -23.99
C THR A 217 13.67 -1.74 -23.62
N GLU A 218 13.35 -2.55 -24.63
CA GLU A 218 13.12 -4.00 -24.49
C GLU A 218 14.43 -4.82 -24.55
N ASP A 219 15.58 -4.17 -24.75
CA ASP A 219 16.89 -4.84 -24.87
C ASP A 219 17.68 -4.82 -23.55
N PHE A 220 18.02 -6.00 -23.05
CA PHE A 220 18.82 -6.21 -21.83
C PHE A 220 20.18 -5.54 -21.92
N ASP A 221 20.84 -5.61 -23.08
CA ASP A 221 22.17 -5.06 -23.25
C ASP A 221 22.12 -3.53 -23.28
N ALA A 222 21.06 -2.95 -23.83
CA ALA A 222 20.80 -1.53 -23.75
C ALA A 222 20.53 -1.09 -22.29
N LEU A 223 19.73 -1.86 -21.52
CA LEU A 223 19.49 -1.60 -20.10
C LEU A 223 20.78 -1.62 -19.28
N LEU A 224 21.62 -2.64 -19.48
CA LEU A 224 22.93 -2.73 -18.82
C LEU A 224 23.81 -1.52 -19.12
N ARG A 225 23.88 -1.08 -20.38
CA ARG A 225 24.65 0.11 -20.77
C ARG A 225 24.10 1.39 -20.12
N MET A 226 22.77 1.56 -20.12
CA MET A 226 22.15 2.72 -19.46
C MET A 226 22.43 2.74 -17.96
N SER A 227 22.27 1.61 -17.26
CA SER A 227 22.61 1.52 -15.83
C SER A 227 24.09 1.75 -15.56
N ARG A 228 24.98 1.24 -16.41
CA ARG A 228 26.42 1.51 -16.36
C ARG A 228 26.71 3.01 -16.50
N ASP A 229 26.05 3.68 -17.43
CA ASP A 229 26.24 5.09 -17.76
C ASP A 229 25.57 6.03 -16.73
N GLY A 230 24.98 5.47 -15.68
CA GLY A 230 24.42 6.22 -14.55
C GLY A 230 22.94 6.55 -14.70
N TYR A 231 22.25 5.96 -15.68
CA TYR A 231 20.80 6.03 -15.76
C TYR A 231 20.19 5.20 -14.62
N THR A 232 19.64 5.88 -13.63
CA THR A 232 18.90 5.26 -12.53
C THR A 232 17.50 4.91 -13.03
N LEU A 233 17.34 3.64 -13.43
CA LEU A 233 16.08 3.05 -13.87
C LEU A 233 14.98 3.07 -12.81
N LEU A 234 15.40 3.07 -11.55
CA LEU A 234 14.58 3.29 -10.36
C LEU A 234 15.14 4.54 -9.68
N ASP A 235 14.36 5.61 -9.55
CA ASP A 235 13.93 6.06 -8.21
C ASP A 235 13.16 7.39 -8.24
N SER A 236 13.41 8.30 -9.19
CA SER A 236 12.90 9.66 -9.02
C SER A 236 11.39 9.80 -9.26
N GLY A 237 10.82 9.02 -10.17
CA GLY A 237 9.38 9.09 -10.49
C GLY A 237 8.51 8.32 -9.51
N ALA A 238 8.75 7.01 -9.37
CA ALA A 238 7.93 6.13 -8.55
C ALA A 238 8.03 6.43 -7.05
N ALA A 239 9.25 6.63 -6.51
CA ALA A 239 9.40 6.94 -5.08
C ALA A 239 8.84 8.33 -4.76
N MET A 240 9.05 9.34 -5.63
CA MET A 240 8.42 10.65 -5.45
C MET A 240 6.90 10.56 -5.55
N PHE A 241 6.38 9.74 -6.46
CA PHE A 241 4.94 9.50 -6.61
C PHE A 241 4.35 8.86 -5.35
N ASP A 242 5.00 7.83 -4.80
CA ASP A 242 4.62 7.18 -3.55
C ASP A 242 4.66 8.13 -2.36
N ILE A 243 5.69 8.99 -2.29
CA ILE A 243 5.81 10.02 -1.26
C ILE A 243 4.67 11.04 -1.38
N VAL A 244 4.40 11.55 -2.58
CA VAL A 244 3.33 12.54 -2.83
C VAL A 244 1.97 11.95 -2.48
N LEU A 245 1.69 10.72 -2.89
CA LEU A 245 0.45 10.03 -2.53
C LEU A 245 0.37 9.69 -1.05
N GLY A 246 1.46 9.29 -0.42
CA GLY A 246 1.54 9.07 1.02
C GLY A 246 1.19 10.33 1.79
N ILE A 247 1.74 11.48 1.38
CA ILE A 247 1.38 12.79 1.93
C ILE A 247 -0.10 13.09 1.68
N ALA A 248 -0.62 12.84 0.47
CA ALA A 248 -2.04 13.06 0.16
C ALA A 248 -2.97 12.17 1.02
N ALA A 249 -2.59 10.91 1.29
CA ALA A 249 -3.33 10.01 2.16
C ALA A 249 -3.30 10.47 3.63
N LEU A 250 -2.14 10.92 4.12
CA LEU A 250 -2.02 11.53 5.43
C LEU A 250 -2.89 12.78 5.54
N ILE A 251 -2.87 13.66 4.53
CA ILE A 251 -3.74 14.83 4.48
C ILE A 251 -5.21 14.37 4.52
N TRP A 252 -5.63 13.37 3.75
CA TRP A 252 -7.00 12.88 3.76
C TRP A 252 -7.45 12.37 5.15
N TRP A 253 -6.58 11.68 5.87
CA TRP A 253 -6.89 11.16 7.21
C TRP A 253 -6.80 12.21 8.32
N PHE A 254 -5.81 13.11 8.26
CA PHE A 254 -5.50 14.06 9.35
C PHE A 254 -6.10 15.46 9.15
N LEU A 255 -6.28 15.93 7.92
CA LEU A 255 -6.88 17.24 7.65
C LEU A 255 -8.28 17.43 8.27
N PRO A 256 -9.20 16.43 8.26
CA PRO A 256 -10.50 16.59 8.91
C PRO A 256 -10.39 16.79 10.44
N LEU A 257 -9.26 16.43 11.05
CA LEU A 257 -9.03 16.55 12.49
C LEU A 257 -8.43 17.90 12.87
N ILE A 258 -7.70 18.54 11.93
CA ILE A 258 -7.20 19.91 12.06
C ILE A 258 -8.37 20.89 11.90
N PHE A 259 -9.12 20.77 10.80
CA PHE A 259 -10.31 21.60 10.50
C PHE A 259 -11.59 20.97 11.03
N TRP A 260 -11.59 20.66 12.33
CA TRP A 260 -12.68 19.93 12.96
C TRP A 260 -13.98 20.74 13.04
N GLN A 261 -15.00 20.29 12.32
CA GLN A 261 -16.36 20.86 12.36
C GLN A 261 -17.36 19.85 12.96
N GLY A 262 -16.93 19.06 13.95
CA GLY A 262 -17.77 18.07 14.62
C GLY A 262 -17.85 16.70 13.93
N GLN A 263 -17.39 16.60 12.68
CA GLN A 263 -17.39 15.40 11.85
C GLN A 263 -16.18 15.42 10.91
N THR A 264 -15.67 14.26 10.52
CA THR A 264 -14.68 14.14 9.43
C THR A 264 -15.35 14.35 8.08
N PHE A 265 -14.58 14.58 7.01
CA PHE A 265 -15.14 14.80 5.66
C PHE A 265 -15.99 13.62 5.18
N TYR A 266 -15.48 12.39 5.33
CA TYR A 266 -16.21 11.17 4.94
C TYR A 266 -17.42 10.90 5.85
N ASP A 267 -17.37 11.25 7.14
CA ASP A 267 -18.54 11.17 8.03
C ASP A 267 -19.64 12.14 7.56
N ARG A 268 -19.26 13.36 7.15
CA ARG A 268 -20.20 14.39 6.67
C ARG A 268 -20.88 14.01 5.36
N ILE A 269 -20.13 13.50 4.38
CA ILE A 269 -20.69 13.05 3.09
C ILE A 269 -21.75 11.95 3.29
N CYS A 270 -21.59 11.12 4.33
CA CYS A 270 -22.51 10.05 4.67
C CYS A 270 -23.54 10.44 5.74
N ALA A 271 -23.65 11.71 6.14
CA ALA A 271 -24.51 12.17 7.22
C ALA A 271 -24.38 11.31 8.49
N CYS A 272 -23.13 11.02 8.88
CA CYS A 272 -22.77 10.23 10.04
C CYS A 272 -21.94 11.06 11.04
N LYS A 273 -21.94 10.62 12.30
CA LYS A 273 -21.08 11.14 13.38
C LYS A 273 -20.66 10.00 14.28
N VAL A 274 -19.48 10.13 14.89
CA VAL A 274 -19.03 9.19 15.93
C VAL A 274 -19.27 9.83 17.29
N VAL A 275 -20.02 9.14 18.13
CA VAL A 275 -20.39 9.55 19.49
C VAL A 275 -19.76 8.63 20.51
N LYS A 276 -19.54 9.16 21.72
CA LYS A 276 -19.24 8.32 22.88
C LYS A 276 -20.52 7.59 23.30
N SER A 277 -20.39 6.31 23.58
CA SER A 277 -21.45 5.49 24.17
C SER A 277 -21.28 5.35 25.66
#